data_AF-A0A5J6V5T2-F1
#
_entry.id   AF-A0A5J6V5T2-F1
#
_cell.length_a   1.000
_cell.length_b   1.000
_cell.length_c   1.000
_cell.angle_alpha   90.00
_cell.angle_beta   90.00
_cell.angle_gamma   90.00
#
_symmetry.space_group_name_H-M   'P 1'
#
loop_
_entity.id
_entity.type
_entity.pdbx_description
1 polymer ?
#
loop_
_entity_poly.entity_id
_entity_poly.type
_entity_poly.pdbx_seq_one_letter_code
_entity_poly.pdbx_strand_id
1 'polypeptide(L)'
;MSHPGGGAHAAPEPSTPGSSSSIPRAEQIHGAHDNYDKGEIDSVGALIADISEDLSTLMQQEVALAKAELKQSASKAGVGAGMLGGAGVAGHFTLLFLSIALWWALGDLMGLGWSALVVALIWAVIAAVLAVIGRNRLKDVEGMPHTVETAKKVPDALKGNEDHR
;
A
#
# COMPACT_ATOMS: atom_id res chain seq x y z
N MET A 1 -32.47 -54.33 5.96
CA MET A 1 -31.54 -55.17 6.75
C MET A 1 -31.41 -54.56 8.12
N SER A 2 -32.04 -55.20 9.09
CA SER A 2 -32.28 -54.74 10.46
C SER A 2 -31.96 -55.90 11.38
N HIS A 3 -31.00 -55.72 12.28
CA HIS A 3 -30.63 -56.71 13.30
C HIS A 3 -31.37 -56.42 14.61
N PRO A 4 -31.99 -57.44 15.24
CA PRO A 4 -32.50 -57.37 16.60
C PRO A 4 -31.61 -58.14 17.59
N GLY A 5 -31.62 -57.72 18.86
CA GLY A 5 -31.12 -58.45 20.02
C GLY A 5 -31.33 -57.57 21.26
N GLY A 6 -32.05 -57.93 22.32
CA GLY A 6 -32.39 -59.25 22.82
C GLY A 6 -31.60 -59.49 24.11
N GLY A 7 -32.18 -59.17 25.27
CA GLY A 7 -31.58 -59.45 26.58
C GLY A 7 -32.37 -58.80 27.72
N ALA A 8 -33.08 -59.62 28.48
CA ALA A 8 -33.95 -59.23 29.58
C ALA A 8 -33.36 -59.62 30.95
N HIS A 9 -33.84 -58.90 31.98
CA HIS A 9 -33.91 -59.26 33.41
C HIS A 9 -32.65 -59.34 34.28
N ALA A 10 -32.59 -58.46 35.28
CA ALA A 10 -32.43 -58.84 36.69
C ALA A 10 -32.94 -57.70 37.61
N ALA A 11 -33.79 -58.05 38.57
CA ALA A 11 -34.40 -57.17 39.57
C ALA A 11 -33.44 -56.86 40.73
N PRO A 12 -33.60 -55.74 41.46
CA PRO A 12 -32.93 -55.51 42.74
C PRO A 12 -33.79 -56.05 43.90
N GLU A 13 -33.24 -56.93 44.74
CA GLU A 13 -33.84 -57.27 46.04
C GLU A 13 -33.33 -56.34 47.17
N PRO A 14 -34.16 -56.06 48.20
CA PRO A 14 -33.88 -55.10 49.26
C PRO A 14 -33.43 -55.76 50.59
N SER A 15 -32.62 -55.06 51.39
CA SER A 15 -32.53 -55.28 52.85
C SER A 15 -31.89 -54.08 53.58
N THR A 16 -32.78 -53.20 54.05
CA THR A 16 -33.00 -52.63 55.42
C THR A 16 -31.87 -52.49 56.48
N PRO A 17 -32.05 -51.70 57.56
CA PRO A 17 -31.42 -50.38 57.74
C PRO A 17 -30.52 -50.28 58.99
N GLY A 18 -29.52 -49.40 58.95
CA GLY A 18 -28.72 -49.04 60.12
C GLY A 18 -28.61 -47.53 60.23
N SER A 19 -29.39 -46.94 61.13
CA SER A 19 -29.28 -45.54 61.48
C SER A 19 -27.99 -45.27 62.25
N SER A 20 -27.15 -44.38 61.74
CA SER A 20 -26.37 -43.49 62.58
C SER A 20 -26.38 -42.12 61.94
N SER A 21 -27.16 -41.23 62.53
CA SER A 21 -27.11 -39.80 62.30
C SER A 21 -25.76 -39.26 62.78
N SER A 22 -24.72 -39.41 61.98
CA SER A 22 -23.57 -38.53 62.05
C SER A 22 -23.92 -37.28 61.26
N ILE A 23 -24.28 -36.23 61.98
CA ILE A 23 -24.28 -34.87 61.39
C ILE A 23 -22.92 -34.71 60.71
N PRO A 24 -22.89 -34.40 59.40
CA PRO A 24 -21.63 -34.25 58.68
C PRO A 24 -20.79 -33.22 59.44
N ARG A 25 -19.58 -33.62 59.83
CA ARG A 25 -18.57 -32.64 60.22
C ARG A 25 -18.53 -31.66 59.06
N ALA A 26 -18.79 -30.38 59.33
CA ALA A 26 -18.55 -29.34 58.36
C ALA A 26 -17.08 -29.50 57.94
N GLU A 27 -16.87 -30.15 56.81
CA GLU A 27 -15.63 -30.12 56.09
C GLU A 27 -15.39 -28.63 55.90
N GLN A 28 -14.42 -28.11 56.64
CA GLN A 28 -13.91 -26.77 56.36
C GLN A 28 -13.63 -26.79 54.88
N ILE A 29 -14.41 -26.02 54.12
CA ILE A 29 -14.14 -25.78 52.72
C ILE A 29 -12.87 -24.92 52.71
N HIS A 30 -11.75 -25.62 52.86
CA HIS A 30 -10.41 -25.10 52.82
C HIS A 30 -10.13 -24.86 51.33
N GLY A 31 -10.43 -23.64 50.88
CA GLY A 31 -10.06 -23.18 49.54
C GLY A 31 -11.15 -22.59 48.65
N ALA A 32 -12.35 -22.27 49.15
CA ALA A 32 -13.41 -21.67 48.31
C ALA A 32 -13.48 -20.14 48.32
N HIS A 33 -12.49 -19.42 48.86
CA HIS A 33 -12.50 -17.96 48.88
C HIS A 33 -11.10 -17.39 48.72
N ASP A 34 -10.45 -17.60 47.56
CA ASP A 34 -9.25 -16.83 47.17
C ASP A 34 -9.06 -16.74 45.63
N ASN A 35 -10.04 -17.14 44.82
CA ASN A 35 -9.91 -17.15 43.35
C ASN A 35 -11.02 -16.40 42.59
N TYR A 36 -11.75 -15.49 43.24
CA TYR A 36 -12.80 -14.70 42.58
C TYR A 36 -12.40 -13.26 42.20
N ASP A 37 -11.14 -12.86 42.36
CA ASP A 37 -10.70 -11.49 42.05
C ASP A 37 -9.47 -11.41 41.12
N LYS A 38 -8.89 -12.56 40.72
CA LYS A 38 -7.78 -12.60 39.74
C LYS A 38 -8.24 -12.93 38.32
N GLY A 39 -9.26 -13.79 38.16
CA GLY A 39 -9.75 -14.20 36.85
C GLY A 39 -10.48 -13.11 36.06
N GLU A 40 -11.13 -12.16 36.73
CA GLU A 40 -11.86 -11.06 36.05
C GLU A 40 -10.87 -9.99 35.53
N ILE A 41 -9.87 -9.63 36.34
CA ILE A 41 -8.79 -8.70 35.95
C ILE A 41 -7.88 -9.33 34.88
N ASP A 42 -7.58 -10.63 34.99
CA ASP A 42 -6.84 -11.38 33.95
C ASP A 42 -7.67 -11.51 32.65
N SER A 43 -9.00 -11.65 32.72
CA SER A 43 -9.85 -11.73 31.51
C SER A 43 -10.02 -10.40 30.78
N VAL A 44 -10.08 -9.28 31.51
CA VAL A 44 -10.13 -7.94 30.90
C VAL A 44 -8.77 -7.63 30.25
N GLY A 45 -7.67 -8.03 30.90
CA GLY A 45 -6.34 -7.97 30.31
C GLY A 45 -6.21 -8.81 29.04
N ALA A 46 -6.76 -10.03 29.04
CA ALA A 46 -6.77 -10.91 27.88
C ALA A 46 -7.63 -10.35 26.73
N LEU A 47 -8.81 -9.78 27.00
CA LEU A 47 -9.66 -9.14 25.99
C LEU A 47 -8.97 -7.92 25.34
N ILE A 48 -8.30 -7.09 26.14
CA ILE A 48 -7.56 -5.93 25.63
C ILE A 48 -6.36 -6.38 24.80
N ALA A 49 -5.69 -7.47 25.19
CA ALA A 49 -4.61 -8.07 24.41
C ALA A 49 -5.11 -8.58 23.04
N ASP A 50 -6.21 -9.33 23.01
CA ASP A 50 -6.82 -9.83 21.77
C ASP A 50 -7.24 -8.68 20.84
N ILE A 51 -7.91 -7.64 21.37
CA ILE A 51 -8.30 -6.47 20.56
C ILE A 51 -7.06 -5.73 20.02
N SER A 52 -6.00 -5.62 20.82
CA SER A 52 -4.75 -4.98 20.39
C SER A 52 -4.06 -5.77 19.28
N GLU A 53 -4.12 -7.10 19.34
CA GLU A 53 -3.59 -8.00 18.32
C GLU A 53 -4.40 -7.95 17.02
N ASP A 54 -5.72 -7.88 17.12
CA ASP A 54 -6.62 -7.69 15.97
C ASP A 54 -6.37 -6.35 15.28
N LEU A 55 -6.25 -5.26 16.05
CA LEU A 55 -5.94 -3.93 15.52
C LEU A 55 -4.54 -3.89 14.86
N SER A 56 -3.55 -4.55 15.48
CA SER A 56 -2.21 -4.70 14.89
C SER A 56 -2.27 -5.45 13.56
N THR A 57 -3.09 -6.51 13.49
CA THR A 57 -3.29 -7.30 12.29
C THR A 57 -3.96 -6.48 11.18
N LEU A 58 -4.98 -5.69 11.49
CA LEU A 58 -5.63 -4.78 10.54
C LEU A 58 -4.66 -3.72 10.02
N MET A 59 -3.88 -3.08 10.89
CA MET A 59 -2.85 -2.11 10.51
C MET A 59 -1.82 -2.72 9.55
N GLN A 60 -1.36 -3.94 9.84
CA GLN A 60 -0.43 -4.66 8.96
C GLN A 60 -1.06 -4.97 7.60
N GLN A 61 -2.35 -5.31 7.57
CA GLN A 61 -3.10 -5.56 6.34
C GLN A 61 -3.30 -4.28 5.52
N GLU A 62 -3.67 -3.15 6.13
CA GLU A 62 -3.78 -1.86 5.44
C GLU A 62 -2.45 -1.43 4.84
N VAL A 63 -1.35 -1.59 5.58
CA VAL A 63 0.00 -1.32 5.06
C VAL A 63 0.36 -2.28 3.92
N ALA A 64 0.01 -3.57 4.03
CA ALA A 64 0.26 -4.54 2.98
C ALA A 64 -0.54 -4.22 1.71
N LEU A 65 -1.80 -3.80 1.86
CA LEU A 65 -2.67 -3.38 0.77
C LEU A 65 -2.15 -2.10 0.11
N ALA A 66 -1.82 -1.08 0.90
CA ALA A 66 -1.23 0.16 0.41
C ALA A 66 0.08 -0.10 -0.34
N LYS A 67 0.94 -0.98 0.18
CA LYS A 67 2.16 -1.42 -0.53
C LYS A 67 1.85 -2.11 -1.85
N ALA A 68 0.83 -2.96 -1.90
CA ALA A 68 0.41 -3.64 -3.12
C ALA A 68 -0.12 -2.64 -4.16
N GLU A 69 -0.96 -1.69 -3.75
CA GLU A 69 -1.51 -0.65 -4.62
C GLU A 69 -0.43 0.31 -5.12
N LEU A 70 0.50 0.71 -4.25
CA LEU A 70 1.68 1.49 -4.62
C LEU A 70 2.55 0.75 -5.64
N LYS A 71 2.80 -0.56 -5.44
CA LYS A 71 3.59 -1.37 -6.38
C LYS A 71 2.89 -1.49 -7.73
N GLN A 72 1.57 -1.70 -7.73
CA GLN A 72 0.78 -1.78 -8.97
C GLN A 72 0.78 -0.43 -9.70
N SER A 73 0.62 0.67 -8.97
CA SER A 73 0.65 2.03 -9.50
C SER A 73 2.03 2.38 -10.06
N ALA A 74 3.10 2.07 -9.33
CA ALA A 74 4.48 2.27 -9.76
C ALA A 74 4.81 1.44 -11.00
N SER A 75 4.33 0.19 -11.08
CA SER A 75 4.51 -0.65 -12.27
C SER A 75 3.81 -0.05 -13.50
N LYS A 76 2.53 0.33 -13.36
CA LYS A 76 1.78 0.96 -14.46
C LYS A 76 2.42 2.27 -14.90
N ALA A 77 2.82 3.12 -13.96
CA ALA A 77 3.53 4.36 -14.23
C ALA A 77 4.88 4.10 -14.91
N GLY A 78 5.63 3.08 -14.46
CA GLY A 78 6.91 2.68 -15.04
C GLY A 78 6.80 2.18 -16.47
N VAL A 79 5.80 1.35 -16.77
CA VAL A 79 5.50 0.90 -18.15
C VAL A 79 5.11 2.10 -19.02
N GLY A 80 4.22 2.97 -18.52
CA GLY A 80 3.81 4.17 -19.25
C GLY A 80 4.99 5.11 -19.54
N ALA A 81 5.83 5.38 -18.55
CA ALA A 81 7.05 6.17 -18.71
C ALA A 81 8.04 5.51 -19.68
N GLY A 82 8.21 4.19 -19.61
CA GLY A 82 9.04 3.43 -20.54
C GLY A 82 8.52 3.49 -21.98
N MET A 83 7.20 3.36 -22.19
CA MET A 83 6.57 3.49 -23.50
C MET A 83 6.73 4.91 -24.06
N LEU A 84 6.51 5.95 -23.24
CA LEU A 84 6.71 7.34 -23.67
C LEU A 84 8.17 7.64 -23.97
N GLY A 85 9.10 7.14 -23.15
CA GLY A 85 10.55 7.25 -23.41
C GLY A 85 10.94 6.55 -24.72
N GLY A 86 10.49 5.31 -24.92
CA GLY A 86 10.70 4.55 -26.15
C GLY A 86 10.10 5.23 -27.38
N ALA A 87 8.89 5.78 -27.26
CA ALA A 87 8.24 6.55 -28.32
C ALA A 87 9.03 7.83 -28.65
N GLY A 88 9.62 8.50 -27.66
CA GLY A 88 10.50 9.64 -27.87
C GLY A 88 11.74 9.27 -28.71
N VAL A 89 12.41 8.16 -28.35
CA VAL A 89 13.58 7.67 -29.11
C VAL A 89 13.18 7.23 -30.51
N ALA A 90 12.12 6.43 -30.66
CA ALA A 90 11.62 5.99 -31.94
C ALA A 90 11.23 7.17 -32.83
N GLY A 91 10.49 8.14 -32.28
CA GLY A 91 10.11 9.38 -32.98
C GLY A 91 11.33 10.20 -33.42
N HIS A 92 12.38 10.27 -32.61
CA HIS A 92 13.63 10.93 -33.00
C HIS A 92 14.28 10.26 -34.23
N PHE A 93 14.38 8.92 -34.25
CA PHE A 93 14.88 8.20 -35.41
C PHE A 93 13.99 8.33 -36.64
N THR A 94 12.67 8.31 -36.47
CA THR A 94 11.71 8.55 -37.56
C THR A 94 11.95 9.93 -38.19
N LEU A 95 12.11 10.97 -37.37
CA LEU A 95 12.39 12.33 -37.85
C LEU A 95 13.76 12.43 -38.55
N LEU A 96 14.78 11.72 -38.05
CA LEU A 96 16.09 11.65 -38.69
C LEU A 96 16.00 11.01 -40.09
N PHE A 97 15.38 9.84 -40.21
CA PHE A 97 15.24 9.16 -41.50
C PHE A 97 14.35 9.94 -42.46
N LEU A 98 13.27 10.55 -41.98
CA LEU A 98 12.42 11.42 -42.80
C LEU A 98 13.20 12.63 -43.31
N SER A 99 14.10 13.20 -42.50
CA SER A 99 14.96 14.31 -42.92
C SER A 99 15.94 13.89 -44.01
N ILE A 100 16.55 12.71 -43.90
CA ILE A 100 17.47 12.17 -44.91
C ILE A 100 16.69 11.87 -46.21
N ALA A 101 15.53 11.22 -46.10
CA ALA A 101 14.68 10.93 -47.24
C ALA A 101 14.22 12.22 -47.94
N LEU A 102 13.81 13.23 -47.18
CA LEU A 102 13.44 14.54 -47.69
C LEU A 102 14.62 15.22 -48.38
N TRP A 103 15.81 15.18 -47.77
CA TRP A 103 17.03 15.72 -48.37
C TRP A 103 17.29 15.07 -49.73
N TRP A 104 17.30 13.75 -49.81
CA TRP A 104 17.49 13.04 -51.08
C TRP A 104 16.41 13.36 -52.10
N ALA A 105 15.14 13.35 -51.71
CA ALA A 105 14.02 13.65 -52.59
C ALA A 105 14.10 15.07 -53.19
N LEU A 106 14.42 16.08 -52.39
CA LEU A 106 14.67 17.43 -52.91
C LEU A 106 16.00 17.51 -53.69
N GLY A 107 16.97 16.68 -53.33
CA GLY A 107 18.26 16.59 -54.02
C GLY A 107 18.09 16.27 -55.50
N ASP A 108 17.16 15.39 -55.84
CA ASP A 108 16.84 15.03 -57.23
C ASP A 108 16.19 16.19 -58.02
N LEU A 109 15.54 17.14 -57.33
CA LEU A 109 14.84 18.26 -57.95
C LEU A 109 15.73 19.50 -58.12
N MET A 110 16.57 19.83 -57.12
CA MET A 110 17.33 21.10 -57.06
C MET A 110 18.80 20.95 -56.65
N GLY A 111 19.28 19.71 -56.48
CA GLY A 111 20.63 19.41 -56.04
C GLY A 111 20.76 19.31 -54.51
N LEU A 112 21.69 18.44 -54.07
CA LEU A 112 21.88 18.11 -52.66
C LEU A 112 22.26 19.33 -51.81
N GLY A 113 23.00 20.30 -52.34
CA GLY A 113 23.40 21.51 -51.61
C GLY A 113 22.21 22.40 -51.22
N TRP A 114 21.35 22.73 -52.19
CA TRP A 114 20.16 23.55 -51.94
C TRP A 114 19.11 22.81 -51.11
N SER A 115 18.97 21.51 -51.34
CA SER A 115 18.12 20.65 -50.52
C SER A 115 18.51 20.69 -49.03
N ALA A 116 19.81 20.63 -48.72
CA ALA A 116 20.30 20.72 -47.34
C ALA A 116 19.86 22.03 -46.65
N LEU A 117 19.93 23.16 -47.37
CA LEU A 117 19.50 24.46 -46.83
C LEU A 117 18.00 24.51 -46.56
N VAL A 118 17.18 23.92 -47.44
CA VAL A 118 15.72 23.84 -47.24
C VAL A 118 15.40 22.99 -46.02
N VAL A 119 15.99 21.81 -45.89
CA VAL A 119 15.78 20.91 -44.74
C VAL A 119 16.26 21.58 -43.44
N ALA A 120 17.40 22.28 -43.47
CA ALA A 120 17.90 23.03 -42.32
C ALA A 120 16.95 24.16 -41.92
N LEU A 121 16.38 24.90 -42.89
CA LEU A 121 15.41 25.95 -42.62
C LEU A 121 14.13 25.39 -41.98
N ILE A 122 13.62 24.26 -42.46
CA ILE A 122 12.46 23.57 -41.87
C ILE A 122 12.74 23.23 -40.40
N TRP A 123 13.90 22.64 -40.10
CA TRP A 123 14.28 22.32 -38.73
C TRP A 123 14.49 23.55 -37.85
N ALA A 124 15.03 24.65 -38.39
CA ALA A 124 15.17 25.91 -37.66
C ALA A 124 13.80 26.46 -37.24
N VAL A 125 12.80 26.41 -38.13
CA VAL A 125 11.42 26.84 -37.81
C VAL A 125 10.81 25.93 -36.73
N ILE A 126 10.92 24.60 -36.88
CA ILE A 126 10.43 23.64 -35.89
C ILE A 126 11.08 23.92 -34.52
N ALA A 127 12.40 24.06 -34.48
CA ALA A 127 13.15 24.34 -33.24
C ALA A 127 12.71 25.66 -32.58
N ALA A 128 12.51 26.72 -33.36
CA ALA A 128 12.04 28.00 -32.85
C ALA A 128 10.64 27.87 -32.21
N VAL A 129 9.71 27.17 -32.87
CA VAL A 129 8.36 26.93 -32.33
C VAL A 129 8.42 26.08 -31.06
N LEU A 130 9.18 24.99 -31.06
CA LEU A 130 9.36 24.13 -29.88
C LEU A 130 9.98 24.89 -28.71
N ALA A 131 10.98 25.74 -28.96
CA ALA A 131 11.60 26.57 -27.94
C ALA A 131 10.60 27.57 -27.31
N VAL A 132 9.74 28.20 -28.13
CA VAL A 132 8.70 29.11 -27.64
C VAL A 132 7.65 28.37 -26.81
N ILE A 133 7.15 27.24 -27.30
CA ILE A 133 6.17 26.43 -26.57
C ILE A 133 6.77 25.91 -25.27
N GLY A 134 7.98 25.35 -25.32
CA GLY A 134 8.70 24.87 -24.15
C GLY A 134 8.90 25.97 -23.12
N ARG A 135 9.37 27.15 -23.55
CA ARG A 135 9.54 28.31 -22.67
C ARG A 135 8.22 28.73 -22.01
N ASN A 136 7.11 28.71 -22.72
CA ASN A 136 5.81 29.07 -22.15
C ASN A 136 5.34 28.01 -21.14
N ARG A 137 5.48 26.72 -21.47
CA ARG A 137 5.16 25.61 -20.55
C ARG A 137 5.98 25.67 -19.27
N LEU A 138 7.27 26.00 -19.36
CA LEU A 138 8.15 26.10 -18.19
C LEU A 138 7.77 27.29 -17.29
N LYS A 139 7.39 28.43 -17.88
CA LYS A 139 6.90 29.59 -17.11
C LYS A 139 5.63 29.27 -16.31
N ASP A 140 4.73 28.48 -16.88
CA ASP A 140 3.50 28.06 -16.18
C ASP A 140 3.81 27.18 -14.96
N VAL A 141 4.89 26.41 -15.00
CA VAL A 141 5.34 25.55 -13.88
C VAL A 141 6.08 26.36 -12.80
N GLU A 142 6.85 27.38 -13.18
CA GLU A 142 7.49 28.32 -12.24
C GLU A 142 6.46 29.19 -11.47
N GLY A 143 5.21 29.27 -11.95
CA GLY A 143 4.08 29.94 -11.31
C GLY A 143 3.53 29.27 -10.04
N MET A 144 4.20 28.29 -9.44
CA MET A 144 3.89 27.74 -8.10
C MET A 144 4.85 28.22 -6.98
N PRO A 145 5.04 29.54 -6.74
CA PRO A 145 5.93 30.04 -5.69
C PRO A 145 5.45 29.67 -4.27
N HIS A 146 4.15 29.42 -4.06
CA HIS A 146 3.61 29.16 -2.72
C HIS A 146 3.95 27.77 -2.16
N THR A 147 4.21 26.78 -3.01
CA THR A 147 4.53 25.40 -2.56
C THR A 147 6.00 25.28 -2.14
N VAL A 148 6.90 25.97 -2.85
CA VAL A 148 8.33 26.01 -2.52
C VAL A 148 8.64 26.92 -1.33
N GLU A 149 7.92 28.04 -1.16
CA GLU A 149 8.05 28.89 0.02
C GLU A 149 7.56 28.21 1.30
N THR A 150 6.46 27.45 1.23
CA THR A 150 5.94 26.69 2.38
C THR A 150 6.92 25.59 2.78
N ALA A 151 7.49 24.84 1.83
CA ALA A 151 8.51 23.82 2.11
C ALA A 151 9.81 24.40 2.71
N LYS A 152 10.20 25.62 2.32
CA LYS A 152 11.36 26.33 2.87
C LYS A 152 11.13 26.95 4.26
N LYS A 153 9.88 27.09 4.71
CA LYS A 153 9.53 27.58 6.07
C LYS A 153 9.42 26.46 7.12
N VAL A 154 9.34 25.19 6.71
CA VAL A 154 9.32 24.03 7.63
C VAL A 154 10.60 23.81 8.45
N PRO A 155 11.85 24.08 7.97
CA PRO A 155 13.04 23.85 8.78
C PRO A 155 13.16 24.79 10.00
N ASP A 156 12.63 26.01 9.93
CA ASP A 156 12.72 26.98 11.04
C ASP A 156 11.78 26.62 12.20
N ALA A 157 10.66 25.96 11.91
CA ALA A 157 9.71 25.48 12.94
C ALA A 157 10.23 24.28 13.74
N LEU A 158 11.22 23.54 13.21
CA LEU A 158 11.82 22.37 13.88
C LEU A 158 13.11 22.71 14.66
N LYS A 159 13.60 23.96 14.58
CA LYS A 159 14.87 24.38 15.21
C LYS A 159 14.71 25.37 16.37
N GLY A 160 13.48 25.75 16.72
CA GLY A 160 13.20 26.74 17.77
C GLY A 160 12.44 26.15 18.96
N ASN A 161 13.09 25.32 19.79
CA ASN A 161 12.64 25.11 21.17
C ASN A 161 13.74 24.66 22.16
N GLU A 162 15.01 25.01 21.94
CA GLU A 162 16.08 24.61 22.88
C GLU A 162 16.52 25.69 23.87
N ASP A 163 16.04 26.95 23.79
CA ASP A 163 16.59 28.07 24.59
C ASP A 163 15.60 28.79 25.51
N HIS A 164 14.76 28.07 26.24
CA HIS A 164 14.01 28.65 27.36
C HIS A 164 14.12 27.79 28.63
N ARG A 165 15.23 27.96 29.36
CA ARG A 165 15.39 27.59 30.76
C ARG A 165 15.81 28.82 31.57
#